data_AF-A0A1I7F523-F1
#
_entry.id   AF-A0A1I7F523-F1
#
_cell.length_a   1.000
_cell.length_b   1.000
_cell.length_c   1.000
_cell.angle_alpha   90.00
_cell.angle_beta   90.00
_cell.angle_gamma   90.00
#
_symmetry.space_group_name_H-M   'P 1'
#
loop_
_entity.id
_entity.type
_entity.pdbx_description
1 polymer ?
#
loop_
_entity_poly.entity_id
_entity_poly.type
_entity_poly.pdbx_seq_one_letter_code
_entity_poly.pdbx_strand_id
1 'polypeptide(L)'
;MRTYHDWATYFHDDIEIVAVQPPGRTTRVGEPLYENLYSLVNELMVNVTFITQTPYIFIGHSLGCRVAFEFACQLQSRAYPTPAHFFASGCPAPHLKDNNPYTHHLPRDEFIRELQKMNGTTDEVLLNDELMDILLPVLRADFKMAETYQPERFVLKSPITVLNGDADPDVKPIELYAWSELTSEDLTVQAVSGDHFFIDQNKEKVIEIVASVLSGI
;
A
#
# COMPACT_ATOMS: atom_id res chain seq x y z
N MET A 1 -1.77 12.67 3.19
CA MET A 1 -2.65 11.49 3.34
C MET A 1 -2.64 11.04 4.79
N ARG A 2 -3.81 10.90 5.41
CA ARG A 2 -4.00 10.41 6.79
C ARG A 2 -4.87 9.14 6.82
N THR A 3 -4.82 8.33 5.76
CA THR A 3 -5.72 7.18 5.52
C THR A 3 -5.91 6.30 6.76
N TYR A 4 -4.83 6.02 7.50
CA TYR A 4 -4.84 5.15 8.69
C TYR A 4 -4.93 5.88 10.03
N HIS A 5 -4.94 7.22 10.05
CA HIS A 5 -4.75 7.99 11.29
C HIS A 5 -5.88 7.81 12.30
N ASP A 6 -7.12 7.72 11.81
CA ASP A 6 -8.32 7.54 12.63
C ASP A 6 -8.70 6.07 12.80
N TRP A 7 -7.98 5.12 12.20
CA TRP A 7 -8.32 3.69 12.30
C TRP A 7 -8.28 3.19 13.73
N ALA A 8 -7.38 3.73 14.56
CA ALA A 8 -7.27 3.36 15.97
C ALA A 8 -8.59 3.54 16.75
N THR A 9 -9.50 4.44 16.32
CA THR A 9 -10.79 4.63 17.01
C THR A 9 -11.81 3.54 16.71
N TYR A 10 -11.54 2.65 15.75
CA TYR A 10 -12.45 1.60 15.32
C TYR A 10 -12.10 0.21 15.87
N PHE A 11 -10.91 0.05 16.42
CA PHE A 11 -10.45 -1.21 17.00
C PHE A 11 -10.49 -1.14 18.52
N HIS A 12 -10.56 -2.31 19.16
CA HIS A 12 -10.52 -2.43 20.61
C HIS A 12 -9.09 -2.18 21.13
N ASP A 13 -8.95 -1.85 22.42
CA ASP A 13 -7.68 -1.43 23.05
C ASP A 13 -6.56 -2.51 23.04
N ASP A 14 -6.87 -3.73 22.61
CA ASP A 14 -5.93 -4.84 22.42
C ASP A 14 -5.28 -4.85 21.03
N ILE A 15 -5.69 -3.96 20.13
CA ILE A 15 -5.12 -3.80 18.79
C ILE A 15 -4.37 -2.46 18.71
N GLU A 16 -3.07 -2.53 18.46
CA GLU A 16 -2.25 -1.35 18.20
C GLU A 16 -2.15 -1.05 16.70
N ILE A 17 -2.43 0.18 16.29
CA ILE A 17 -2.26 0.64 14.91
C ILE A 17 -0.89 1.30 14.75
N VAL A 18 -0.01 0.65 13.98
CA VAL A 18 1.31 1.18 13.61
C VAL A 18 1.29 1.68 12.17
N ALA A 19 1.14 3.00 12.00
CA ALA A 19 1.15 3.63 10.68
C ALA A 19 2.59 3.96 10.24
N VAL A 20 3.00 3.42 9.09
CA VAL A 20 4.30 3.73 8.47
C VAL A 20 4.24 5.10 7.80
N GLN A 21 5.21 5.96 8.11
CA GLN A 21 5.34 7.27 7.47
C GLN A 21 6.64 7.37 6.65
N PRO A 22 6.55 7.30 5.31
CA PRO A 22 7.69 7.52 4.43
C PRO A 22 8.25 8.95 4.55
N PRO A 23 9.52 9.19 4.19
CA PRO A 23 10.10 10.53 4.17
C PRO A 23 9.41 11.46 3.16
N GLY A 24 9.67 12.77 3.28
CA GLY A 24 9.18 13.79 2.36
C GLY A 24 7.79 14.34 2.65
N ARG A 25 7.12 13.88 3.71
CA ARG A 25 5.76 14.28 4.04
C ARG A 25 5.55 14.45 5.54
N THR A 26 4.55 15.26 5.88
CA THR A 26 4.10 15.50 7.26
C THR A 26 5.27 15.81 8.21
N THR A 27 5.49 15.02 9.25
CA THR A 27 6.57 15.27 10.23
C THR A 27 7.97 14.96 9.69
N ARG A 28 8.08 14.31 8.52
CA ARG A 28 9.33 13.96 7.84
C ARG A 28 9.53 14.75 6.53
N VAL A 29 8.90 15.92 6.40
CA VAL A 29 8.93 16.73 5.15
C VAL A 29 10.34 17.18 4.74
N GLY A 30 11.25 17.38 5.71
CA GLY A 30 12.62 17.81 5.44
C GLY A 30 13.60 16.68 5.12
N GLU A 31 13.14 15.42 5.12
CA GLU A 31 14.01 14.27 4.89
C GLU A 31 14.12 13.93 3.40
N PRO A 32 15.27 13.36 2.96
CA PRO A 32 15.46 12.93 1.58
C PRO A 32 14.39 11.94 1.13
N LEU A 33 13.87 12.13 -0.09
CA LEU A 33 12.88 11.23 -0.68
C LEU A 33 13.52 9.90 -1.03
N TYR A 34 12.76 8.82 -0.82
CA TYR A 34 13.09 7.53 -1.38
C TYR A 34 12.44 7.36 -2.75
N GLU A 35 13.24 6.97 -3.72
CA GLU A 35 12.81 6.67 -5.09
C GLU A 35 12.93 5.16 -5.40
N ASN A 36 13.38 4.38 -4.43
CA ASN A 36 13.51 2.93 -4.51
C ASN A 36 12.82 2.30 -3.30
N LEU A 37 11.86 1.40 -3.57
CA LEU A 37 11.06 0.71 -2.56
C LEU A 37 11.93 -0.01 -1.52
N TYR A 38 13.04 -0.64 -1.93
CA TYR A 38 13.96 -1.32 -1.03
C TYR A 38 14.63 -0.37 -0.03
N SER A 39 14.77 0.93 -0.35
CA SER A 39 15.32 1.91 0.61
C SER A 39 14.36 2.11 1.78
N LEU A 40 13.06 2.24 1.51
CA LEU A 40 12.03 2.34 2.53
C LEU A 40 11.94 1.04 3.35
N VAL A 41 11.96 -0.12 2.69
CA VAL A 41 11.90 -1.41 3.38
C VAL A 41 13.13 -1.63 4.26
N ASN A 42 14.33 -1.25 3.81
CA ASN A 42 15.54 -1.34 4.64
C ASN A 42 15.46 -0.44 5.88
N GLU A 43 14.84 0.74 5.77
CA GLU A 43 14.58 1.59 6.94
C GLU A 43 13.60 0.90 7.91
N LEU A 44 12.53 0.29 7.39
CA LEU A 44 11.56 -0.47 8.22
C LEU A 44 12.22 -1.66 8.93
N MET A 45 13.14 -2.36 8.27
CA MET A 45 13.89 -3.48 8.85
C MET A 45 14.73 -3.08 10.07
N VAL A 46 15.09 -1.80 10.25
CA VAL A 46 15.76 -1.33 11.47
C VAL A 46 14.86 -1.47 12.70
N ASN A 47 13.54 -1.39 12.51
CA ASN A 47 12.53 -1.47 13.57
C ASN A 47 11.88 -2.86 13.67
N VAL A 48 12.45 -3.88 13.03
CA VAL A 48 11.87 -5.23 12.96
C VAL A 48 11.50 -5.79 14.33
N THR A 49 12.37 -5.62 15.34
CA THR A 49 12.12 -6.16 16.68
C THR A 49 10.91 -5.55 17.35
N PHE A 50 10.57 -4.30 17.07
CA PHE A 50 9.36 -3.66 17.60
C PHE A 50 8.11 -4.28 16.96
N ILE A 51 8.15 -4.47 15.63
CA ILE A 51 7.01 -4.96 14.86
C ILE A 51 6.73 -6.44 15.15
N THR A 52 7.76 -7.25 15.31
CA THR A 52 7.62 -8.72 15.45
C THR A 52 7.56 -9.20 16.91
N GLN A 53 7.37 -8.29 17.87
CA GLN A 53 7.32 -8.65 19.31
C GLN A 53 6.00 -9.32 19.71
N THR A 54 4.93 -9.03 18.99
CA THR A 54 3.60 -9.61 19.16
C THR A 54 3.08 -10.10 17.82
N PRO A 55 2.01 -10.93 17.77
CA PRO A 55 1.32 -11.22 16.53
C PRO A 55 0.90 -9.91 15.83
N TYR A 56 1.05 -9.87 14.51
CA TYR A 56 0.78 -8.69 13.72
C TYR A 56 0.19 -9.07 12.36
N ILE A 57 -0.53 -8.14 11.76
CA ILE A 57 -0.99 -8.20 10.38
C ILE A 57 -0.39 -7.03 9.60
N PHE A 58 -0.36 -7.14 8.28
CA PHE A 58 -0.08 -5.99 7.43
C PHE A 58 -1.29 -5.61 6.60
N ILE A 59 -1.49 -4.31 6.45
CA ILE A 59 -2.34 -3.74 5.42
C ILE A 59 -1.56 -2.65 4.69
N GLY A 60 -1.58 -2.72 3.37
CA GLY A 60 -0.99 -1.70 2.52
C GLY A 60 -1.89 -1.42 1.33
N HIS A 61 -2.06 -0.15 1.00
CA HIS A 61 -2.84 0.30 -0.14
C HIS A 61 -1.95 0.82 -1.27
N SER A 62 -2.20 0.39 -2.51
CA SER A 62 -1.44 0.81 -3.71
C SER A 62 0.08 0.62 -3.51
N LEU A 63 0.90 1.69 -3.56
CA LEU A 63 2.33 1.61 -3.23
C LEU A 63 2.59 0.97 -1.85
N GLY A 64 1.76 1.30 -0.84
CA GLY A 64 1.87 0.73 0.50
C GLY A 64 1.70 -0.79 0.51
N CYS A 65 0.90 -1.35 -0.41
CA CYS A 65 0.77 -2.80 -0.58
C CYS A 65 2.09 -3.43 -1.01
N ARG A 66 2.78 -2.82 -1.99
CA ARG A 66 4.07 -3.30 -2.50
C ARG A 66 5.15 -3.22 -1.40
N VAL A 67 5.17 -2.12 -0.66
CA VAL A 67 6.08 -1.92 0.49
C VAL A 67 5.85 -2.98 1.56
N ALA A 68 4.60 -3.18 1.96
CA ALA A 68 4.23 -4.18 2.97
C ALA A 68 4.56 -5.61 2.52
N PHE A 69 4.34 -5.93 1.24
CA PHE A 69 4.67 -7.24 0.69
C PHE A 69 6.17 -7.50 0.72
N GLU A 70 6.98 -6.58 0.19
CA GLU A 70 8.44 -6.73 0.20
C GLU A 70 8.98 -6.81 1.64
N PHE A 71 8.43 -6.01 2.55
CA PHE A 71 8.79 -6.09 3.96
C PHE A 71 8.45 -7.45 4.57
N ALA A 72 7.26 -8.01 4.30
CA ALA A 72 6.91 -9.36 4.73
C ALA A 72 7.87 -10.44 4.16
N CYS A 73 8.26 -10.31 2.89
CA CYS A 73 9.25 -11.19 2.26
C CYS A 73 10.61 -11.11 2.96
N GLN A 74 11.09 -9.90 3.30
CA GLN A 74 12.35 -9.70 4.03
C GLN A 74 12.30 -10.26 5.46
N LEU A 75 11.17 -10.14 6.15
CA LEU A 75 10.98 -10.73 7.48
C LEU A 75 11.08 -12.26 7.40
N GLN A 76 10.32 -12.87 6.49
CA GLN A 76 10.29 -14.32 6.32
C GLN A 76 11.65 -14.88 5.88
N SER A 77 12.34 -14.23 4.93
CA SER A 77 13.66 -14.69 4.44
C SER A 77 14.74 -14.65 5.52
N ARG A 78 14.59 -13.77 6.52
CA ARG A 78 15.49 -13.63 7.68
C ARG A 78 15.01 -14.41 8.90
N ALA A 79 14.02 -15.29 8.74
CA ALA A 79 13.46 -16.14 9.79
C ALA A 79 12.84 -15.38 10.98
N TYR A 80 12.37 -14.15 10.76
CA TYR A 80 11.44 -13.51 11.70
C TYR A 80 10.05 -14.17 11.62
N PRO A 81 9.21 -14.02 12.66
CA PRO A 81 7.80 -14.38 12.56
C PRO A 81 7.17 -13.79 11.30
N THR A 82 6.25 -14.51 10.66
CA THR A 82 5.49 -14.00 9.52
C THR A 82 4.23 -13.28 10.02
N PRO A 83 3.67 -12.36 9.23
CA PRO A 83 2.37 -11.77 9.57
C PRO A 83 1.32 -12.86 9.72
N ALA A 84 0.46 -12.75 10.73
CA ALA A 84 -0.69 -13.65 10.89
C ALA A 84 -1.67 -13.52 9.72
N HIS A 85 -1.71 -12.35 9.08
CA HIS A 85 -2.49 -12.08 7.87
C HIS A 85 -1.89 -10.94 7.05
N PHE A 86 -2.09 -10.97 5.74
CA PHE A 86 -1.67 -9.90 4.83
C PHE A 86 -2.85 -9.37 4.01
N PHE A 87 -3.08 -8.06 4.07
CA PHE A 87 -4.07 -7.37 3.26
C PHE A 87 -3.41 -6.64 2.10
N ALA A 88 -3.69 -7.11 0.89
CA ALA A 88 -3.33 -6.44 -0.35
C ALA A 88 -4.47 -5.52 -0.80
N SER A 89 -4.36 -4.21 -0.62
CA SER A 89 -5.43 -3.26 -0.94
C SER A 89 -5.10 -2.42 -2.18
N GLY A 90 -6.02 -2.35 -3.14
CA GLY A 90 -5.88 -1.51 -4.35
C GLY A 90 -4.56 -1.74 -5.09
N CYS A 91 -4.12 -2.99 -5.18
CA CYS A 91 -2.82 -3.32 -5.75
C CYS A 91 -2.87 -4.65 -6.53
N PRO A 92 -2.49 -4.65 -7.82
CA PRO A 92 -2.31 -5.90 -8.56
C PRO A 92 -1.15 -6.72 -7.95
N ALA A 93 -1.14 -8.02 -8.20
CA ALA A 93 -0.06 -8.87 -7.69
C ALA A 93 1.31 -8.39 -8.19
N PRO A 94 2.29 -8.16 -7.30
CA PRO A 94 3.50 -7.39 -7.63
C PRO A 94 4.45 -8.06 -8.63
N HIS A 95 4.32 -9.37 -8.87
CA HIS A 95 5.10 -10.09 -9.86
C HIS A 95 4.55 -9.93 -11.29
N LEU A 96 3.35 -9.39 -11.45
CA LEU A 96 2.78 -9.10 -12.75
C LEU A 96 3.48 -7.88 -13.34
N LYS A 97 3.80 -7.99 -14.63
CA LYS A 97 4.39 -6.88 -15.37
C LYS A 97 3.31 -5.87 -15.72
N ASP A 98 3.47 -4.65 -15.23
CA ASP A 98 2.74 -3.50 -15.75
C ASP A 98 3.33 -3.14 -17.13
N ASN A 99 2.47 -3.10 -18.15
CA ASN A 99 2.86 -2.74 -19.52
C ASN A 99 2.53 -1.28 -19.85
N ASN A 100 1.97 -0.53 -18.91
CA ASN A 100 1.75 0.89 -19.07
C ASN A 100 3.09 1.65 -19.10
N PRO A 101 3.20 2.75 -19.86
CA PRO A 101 4.33 3.66 -19.76
C PRO A 101 4.49 4.19 -18.33
N TYR A 102 5.74 4.41 -17.92
CA TYR A 102 6.03 4.99 -16.61
C TYR A 102 5.55 6.44 -16.52
N THR A 103 4.74 6.71 -15.51
CA THR A 103 4.15 8.02 -15.23
C THR A 103 5.18 8.94 -14.56
N HIS A 104 6.08 8.41 -13.73
CA HIS A 104 6.99 9.22 -12.91
C HIS A 104 7.93 10.14 -13.70
N HIS A 105 8.19 9.85 -14.98
CA HIS A 105 9.05 10.64 -15.85
C HIS A 105 8.29 11.54 -16.83
N LEU A 106 6.95 11.53 -16.82
CA LEU A 106 6.16 12.38 -17.70
C LEU A 106 6.42 13.86 -17.43
N PRO A 107 6.29 14.75 -18.42
CA PRO A 107 6.25 16.20 -18.20
C PRO A 107 5.23 16.60 -17.11
N ARG A 108 5.42 17.75 -16.47
CA ARG A 108 4.58 18.21 -15.34
C ARG A 108 3.09 18.08 -15.62
N ASP A 109 2.62 18.68 -16.71
CA ASP A 109 1.19 18.74 -17.00
C ASP A 109 0.61 17.37 -17.39
N GLU A 110 1.42 16.51 -18.00
CA GLU A 110 1.03 15.12 -18.30
C GLU A 110 0.94 14.29 -17.01
N PHE A 111 1.89 14.44 -16.10
CA PHE A 111 1.84 13.80 -14.78
C PHE A 111 0.60 14.23 -13.99
N ILE A 112 0.27 15.52 -13.98
CA ILE A 112 -0.92 16.05 -13.30
C ILE A 112 -2.20 15.48 -13.93
N ARG A 113 -2.24 15.30 -15.26
CA ARG A 113 -3.38 14.64 -15.92
C ARG A 113 -3.53 13.17 -15.53
N GLU A 114 -2.43 12.44 -15.33
CA GLU A 114 -2.52 11.07 -14.81
C GLU A 114 -3.01 11.05 -13.35
N LEU A 115 -2.53 11.97 -12.49
CA LEU A 115 -3.04 12.12 -11.12
C LEU A 115 -4.55 12.41 -11.08
N GLN A 116 -5.05 13.24 -12.00
CA GLN A 116 -6.48 13.57 -12.13
C GLN A 116 -7.33 12.33 -12.43
N LYS A 117 -6.82 11.39 -13.21
CA LYS A 117 -7.56 10.16 -13.56
C LYS A 117 -7.72 9.22 -12.37
N MET A 118 -6.75 9.22 -11.45
CA MET A 118 -6.75 8.32 -10.30
C MET A 118 -7.72 8.77 -9.20
N ASN A 119 -8.26 10.00 -9.23
CA ASN A 119 -9.08 10.60 -8.15
C ASN A 119 -8.40 10.67 -6.76
N GLY A 120 -7.08 10.47 -6.68
CA GLY A 120 -6.34 10.42 -5.42
C GLY A 120 -5.90 11.76 -4.86
N THR A 121 -5.93 12.79 -5.70
CA THR A 121 -5.57 14.15 -5.32
C THR A 121 -6.82 15.01 -5.45
N THR A 122 -7.16 15.76 -4.41
CA THR A 122 -8.35 16.63 -4.42
C THR A 122 -8.20 17.73 -5.47
N ASP A 123 -9.31 18.12 -6.11
CA ASP A 123 -9.34 19.21 -7.08
C ASP A 123 -8.71 20.51 -6.54
N GLU A 124 -8.91 20.82 -5.25
CA GLU A 124 -8.31 21.99 -4.60
C GLU A 124 -6.77 22.00 -4.68
N VAL A 125 -6.15 20.83 -4.53
CA VAL A 125 -4.70 20.65 -4.62
C VAL A 125 -4.25 20.63 -6.08
N LEU A 126 -5.02 19.98 -6.96
CA LEU A 126 -4.72 19.92 -8.40
C LEU A 126 -4.81 21.29 -9.07
N LEU A 127 -5.68 22.17 -8.59
CA LEU A 127 -5.89 23.53 -9.11
C LEU A 127 -4.98 24.58 -8.47
N ASN A 128 -4.16 24.19 -7.48
CA ASN A 128 -3.21 25.09 -6.82
C ASN A 128 -1.77 24.75 -7.24
N ASP A 129 -1.21 25.55 -8.14
CA ASP A 129 0.14 25.32 -8.68
C ASP A 129 1.22 25.35 -7.60
N GLU A 130 1.12 26.22 -6.59
CA GLU A 130 2.12 26.30 -5.51
C GLU A 130 2.12 25.04 -4.64
N LEU A 131 0.93 24.54 -4.28
CA LEU A 131 0.80 23.29 -3.54
C LEU A 131 1.25 22.10 -4.39
N MET A 132 0.90 22.09 -5.68
CA MET A 132 1.31 21.03 -6.59
C MET A 132 2.83 20.99 -6.74
N ASP A 133 3.49 22.13 -6.89
CA ASP A 133 4.95 22.20 -7.03
C ASP A 133 5.68 21.67 -5.77
N ILE A 134 5.07 21.82 -4.59
CA ILE A 134 5.58 21.23 -3.34
C ILE A 134 5.39 19.70 -3.31
N LEU A 135 4.25 19.20 -3.79
CA LEU A 135 3.90 17.77 -3.74
C LEU A 135 4.53 16.96 -4.89
N LEU A 136 4.79 17.59 -6.03
CA LEU A 136 5.22 16.93 -7.25
C LEU A 136 6.48 16.08 -7.07
N PRO A 137 7.54 16.52 -6.35
CA PRO A 137 8.71 15.68 -6.11
C PRO A 137 8.38 14.42 -5.30
N VAL A 138 7.53 14.56 -4.27
CA VAL A 138 7.10 13.44 -3.41
C VAL A 138 6.29 12.43 -4.22
N LEU A 139 5.31 12.91 -4.99
CA LEU A 139 4.46 12.05 -5.81
C LEU A 139 5.28 11.33 -6.88
N ARG A 140 6.22 12.02 -7.55
CA ARG A 140 7.09 11.37 -8.54
C ARG A 140 7.98 10.30 -7.91
N ALA A 141 8.51 10.54 -6.73
CA ALA A 141 9.30 9.55 -6.01
C ALA A 141 8.45 8.30 -5.66
N ASP A 142 7.21 8.50 -5.20
CA ASP A 142 6.28 7.42 -4.90
C ASP A 142 5.90 6.60 -6.16
N PHE A 143 5.57 7.28 -7.27
CA PHE A 143 5.29 6.61 -8.54
C PHE A 143 6.51 5.84 -9.04
N LYS A 144 7.70 6.44 -8.96
CA LYS A 144 8.93 5.77 -9.36
C LYS A 144 9.18 4.51 -8.53
N MET A 145 8.95 4.55 -7.22
CA MET A 145 9.02 3.36 -6.36
C MET A 145 8.03 2.28 -6.80
N ALA A 146 6.78 2.65 -7.06
CA ALA A 146 5.75 1.71 -7.48
C ALA A 146 6.08 1.08 -8.85
N GLU A 147 6.42 1.89 -9.85
CA GLU A 147 6.58 1.49 -11.25
C GLU A 147 7.87 0.71 -11.52
N THR A 148 8.93 1.00 -10.76
CA THR A 148 10.23 0.33 -10.92
C THR A 148 10.40 -0.87 -10.01
N TYR A 149 9.44 -1.13 -9.11
CA TYR A 149 9.48 -2.28 -8.22
C TYR A 149 9.36 -3.59 -9.00
N GLN A 150 10.36 -4.44 -8.83
CA GLN A 150 10.39 -5.80 -9.35
C GLN A 150 10.70 -6.74 -8.18
N PRO A 151 9.70 -7.48 -7.66
CA PRO A 151 9.93 -8.42 -6.58
C PRO A 151 10.75 -9.61 -7.05
N GLU A 152 11.59 -10.15 -6.17
CA GLU A 152 12.02 -11.54 -6.32
C GLU A 152 10.81 -12.48 -6.14
N ARG A 153 10.84 -13.64 -6.81
CA ARG A 153 9.74 -14.60 -6.68
C ARG A 153 9.73 -15.18 -5.27
N PHE A 154 8.70 -14.86 -4.49
CA PHE A 154 8.58 -15.27 -3.10
C PHE A 154 7.15 -15.71 -2.76
N VAL A 155 7.03 -16.70 -1.90
CA VAL A 155 5.75 -17.23 -1.42
C VAL A 155 5.65 -16.99 0.08
N LEU A 156 4.72 -16.14 0.49
CA LEU A 156 4.45 -15.83 1.90
C LEU A 156 3.74 -17.00 2.59
N LYS A 157 4.10 -17.26 3.83
CA LYS A 157 3.41 -18.19 4.73
C LYS A 157 2.38 -17.44 5.58
N SER A 158 1.53 -16.68 4.90
CA SER A 158 0.48 -15.86 5.50
C SER A 158 -0.74 -15.92 4.60
N PRO A 159 -1.95 -16.10 5.16
CA PRO A 159 -3.17 -15.92 4.39
C PRO A 159 -3.22 -14.49 3.82
N ILE A 160 -3.74 -14.36 2.60
CA ILE A 160 -3.85 -13.09 1.89
C ILE A 160 -5.32 -12.74 1.68
N THR A 161 -5.70 -11.53 2.07
CA THR A 161 -6.95 -10.91 1.62
C THR A 161 -6.66 -9.76 0.67
N VAL A 162 -7.14 -9.89 -0.57
CA VAL A 162 -7.07 -8.84 -1.58
C VAL A 162 -8.35 -8.01 -1.50
N LEU A 163 -8.20 -6.69 -1.36
CA LEU A 163 -9.28 -5.71 -1.36
C LEU A 163 -9.19 -4.87 -2.63
N ASN A 164 -10.30 -4.73 -3.34
CA ASN A 164 -10.37 -3.93 -4.57
C ASN A 164 -11.64 -3.07 -4.62
N GLY A 165 -11.54 -1.90 -5.24
CA GLY A 165 -12.71 -1.08 -5.56
C GLY A 165 -13.55 -1.73 -6.65
N ASP A 166 -14.87 -1.84 -6.49
CA ASP A 166 -15.75 -2.38 -7.54
C ASP A 166 -15.85 -1.49 -8.79
N ALA A 167 -15.41 -0.24 -8.68
CA ALA A 167 -15.32 0.74 -9.74
C ALA A 167 -13.87 1.18 -10.04
N ASP A 168 -12.85 0.47 -9.53
CA ASP A 168 -11.45 0.76 -9.82
C ASP A 168 -11.12 0.36 -11.28
N PRO A 169 -10.83 1.33 -12.18
CA PRO A 169 -10.52 1.03 -13.58
C PRO A 169 -9.11 0.45 -13.76
N ASP A 170 -8.23 0.62 -12.78
CA ASP A 170 -6.79 0.32 -12.90
C ASP A 170 -6.46 -1.14 -12.60
N VAL A 171 -7.38 -1.90 -12.02
CA VAL A 171 -7.13 -3.28 -11.60
C VAL A 171 -8.15 -4.26 -12.20
N LYS A 172 -7.65 -5.21 -13.00
CA LYS A 172 -8.49 -6.26 -13.58
C LYS A 172 -8.66 -7.41 -12.59
N PRO A 173 -9.83 -8.09 -12.58
CA PRO A 173 -10.05 -9.23 -11.69
C PRO A 173 -8.95 -10.31 -11.77
N ILE A 174 -8.43 -10.59 -12.97
CA ILE A 174 -7.35 -11.59 -13.14
C ILE A 174 -6.07 -11.22 -12.40
N GLU A 175 -5.78 -9.92 -12.27
CA GLU A 175 -4.59 -9.40 -11.59
C GLU A 175 -4.73 -9.50 -10.07
N LEU A 176 -5.97 -9.48 -9.56
CA LEU A 176 -6.28 -9.71 -8.15
C LEU A 176 -6.08 -11.18 -7.76
N TYR A 177 -6.57 -12.11 -8.58
CA TYR A 177 -6.43 -13.54 -8.29
C TYR A 177 -5.00 -14.05 -8.43
N ALA A 178 -4.14 -13.38 -9.20
CA ALA A 178 -2.71 -13.72 -9.29
C ALA A 178 -1.98 -13.65 -7.94
N TRP A 179 -2.53 -12.96 -6.94
CA TRP A 179 -2.01 -13.01 -5.56
C TRP A 179 -1.97 -14.44 -4.97
N SER A 180 -2.73 -15.40 -5.51
CA SER A 180 -2.64 -16.81 -5.09
C SER A 180 -1.27 -17.42 -5.35
N GLU A 181 -0.50 -16.90 -6.30
CA GLU A 181 0.86 -17.37 -6.58
C GLU A 181 1.88 -16.90 -5.55
N LEU A 182 1.51 -15.97 -4.68
CA LEU A 182 2.39 -15.32 -3.70
C LEU A 182 2.14 -15.75 -2.25
N THR A 183 1.24 -16.71 -2.03
CA THR A 183 1.01 -17.30 -0.70
C THR A 183 0.93 -18.82 -0.78
N SER A 184 1.38 -19.50 0.28
CA SER A 184 1.15 -20.94 0.49
C SER A 184 -0.13 -21.24 1.27
N GLU A 185 -0.80 -20.20 1.76
CA GLU A 185 -2.02 -20.27 2.58
C GLU A 185 -3.24 -19.79 1.77
N ASP A 186 -4.36 -19.57 2.46
CA ASP A 186 -5.62 -19.17 1.82
C ASP A 186 -5.54 -17.79 1.16
N LEU A 187 -6.15 -17.67 -0.02
CA LEU A 187 -6.43 -16.42 -0.69
C LEU A 187 -7.93 -16.10 -0.60
N THR A 188 -8.25 -14.88 -0.14
CA THR A 188 -9.59 -14.31 -0.23
C THR A 188 -9.54 -13.03 -1.06
N VAL A 189 -10.51 -12.83 -1.97
CA VAL A 189 -10.65 -11.59 -2.74
C VAL A 189 -12.00 -10.97 -2.39
N GLN A 190 -12.01 -9.71 -1.97
CA GLN A 190 -13.23 -8.96 -1.65
C GLN A 190 -13.27 -7.64 -2.40
N ALA A 191 -14.43 -7.37 -3.01
CA ALA A 191 -14.73 -6.07 -3.59
C ALA A 191 -15.34 -5.16 -2.52
N VAL A 192 -14.96 -3.89 -2.52
CA VAL A 192 -15.50 -2.83 -1.68
C VAL A 192 -16.00 -1.73 -2.62
N SER A 193 -17.16 -1.15 -2.33
CA SER A 193 -17.69 -0.12 -3.23
C SER A 193 -16.84 1.15 -3.22
N GLY A 194 -16.42 1.57 -4.41
CA GLY A 194 -15.52 2.71 -4.61
C GLY A 194 -14.58 2.52 -5.80
N ASP A 195 -13.87 3.59 -6.16
CA ASP A 195 -12.77 3.54 -7.14
C ASP A 195 -11.46 3.07 -6.47
N HIS A 196 -10.29 3.44 -7.02
CA HIS A 196 -9.00 3.13 -6.41
C HIS A 196 -8.91 3.55 -4.94
N PHE A 197 -9.56 4.66 -4.56
CA PHE A 197 -9.56 5.21 -3.21
C PHE A 197 -10.71 4.69 -2.34
N PHE A 198 -11.28 3.51 -2.67
CA PHE A 198 -12.31 2.83 -1.86
C PHE A 198 -11.94 2.72 -0.38
N ILE A 199 -10.65 2.64 -0.05
CA ILE A 199 -10.16 2.55 1.33
C ILE A 199 -10.55 3.76 2.17
N ASP A 200 -10.64 4.94 1.55
CA ASP A 200 -11.09 6.16 2.19
C ASP A 200 -12.59 6.41 1.93
N GLN A 201 -13.09 6.12 0.73
CA GLN A 201 -14.50 6.32 0.36
C GLN A 201 -15.47 5.40 1.12
N ASN A 202 -15.01 4.21 1.50
CA ASN A 202 -15.81 3.19 2.17
C ASN A 202 -15.03 2.54 3.33
N LYS A 203 -14.40 3.42 4.12
CA LYS A 203 -13.51 3.08 5.23
C LYS A 203 -14.14 2.11 6.23
N GLU A 204 -15.39 2.35 6.63
CA GLU A 204 -16.10 1.49 7.59
C GLU A 204 -16.18 0.05 7.09
N LYS A 205 -16.43 -0.16 5.79
CA LYS A 205 -16.49 -1.51 5.22
C LYS A 205 -15.12 -2.19 5.22
N VAL A 206 -14.06 -1.44 4.89
CA VAL A 206 -12.68 -1.97 4.95
C VAL A 206 -12.33 -2.37 6.38
N ILE A 207 -12.63 -1.53 7.36
CA ILE A 207 -12.39 -1.80 8.77
C ILE A 207 -13.18 -3.02 9.25
N GLU A 208 -14.45 -3.16 8.87
CA GLU A 208 -15.26 -4.35 9.17
C GLU A 208 -14.59 -5.64 8.66
N ILE A 209 -14.06 -5.63 7.44
CA ILE A 209 -13.36 -6.78 6.85
C ILE A 209 -12.08 -7.09 7.64
N VAL A 210 -11.29 -6.07 7.98
CA VAL A 210 -10.05 -6.23 8.76
C VAL A 210 -10.35 -6.76 10.17
N ALA A 211 -11.36 -6.21 10.85
CA ALA A 211 -11.76 -6.62 12.20
C ALA A 211 -12.29 -8.07 12.24
N SER A 212 -13.01 -8.49 11.19
CA SER A 212 -13.50 -9.87 11.06
C SER A 212 -12.36 -10.87 11.00
N VAL A 213 -11.29 -10.57 10.25
CA VAL A 213 -10.08 -11.40 10.20
C VAL A 213 -9.33 -11.39 11.52
N LEU A 214 -9.15 -10.21 12.14
CA LEU A 214 -8.46 -10.08 13.42
C LEU A 214 -9.14 -10.88 14.55
N SER A 215 -10.47 -10.98 14.52
CA SER A 215 -11.24 -11.77 15.50
C SER A 215 -10.98 -13.29 15.41
N GLY A 216 -10.37 -13.75 14.31
CA GLY A 216 -10.02 -15.15 14.07
C GLY A 216 -8.55 -15.51 14.36
N ILE A 217 -7.73 -14.55 14.80
CA ILE A 217 -6.29 -14.70 15.08
C ILE A 217 -6.08 -14.72 16.60
#